data_AF-Q46336-F1
#
_entry.id   AF-Q46336-F1
#
_cell.length_a   1.000
_cell.length_b   1.000
_cell.length_c   1.000
_cell.angle_alpha   90.00
_cell.angle_beta   90.00
_cell.angle_gamma   90.00
#
_symmetry.space_group_name_H-M   'P 1'
#
loop_
_entity.id
_entity.type
_entity.pdbx_description
1 polymer ?
#
loop_
_entity_poly.entity_id
_entity_poly.type
_entity_poly.pdbx_seq_one_letter_code
_entity_poly.pdbx_strand_id
1 'polypeptide(L)'
;MMLIECPNCGPRNETEFSYGGQAHVAYPEDPNALSDKEWSRYLFYRENSKGIFAERWVHSGGCRKWFNALRDTATYEFKAVYRAGEPRPELNTQGGSR
;
A
#
# COMPACT_ATOMS: atom_id res chain seq x y z
N MET A 1 7.86 -8.71 -13.89
CA MET A 1 6.91 -9.52 -13.10
C MET A 1 7.39 -9.56 -11.67
N MET A 2 6.91 -8.64 -10.83
CA MET A 2 7.12 -8.71 -9.39
C MET A 2 6.41 -9.93 -8.81
N LEU A 3 6.96 -10.45 -7.71
CA LEU A 3 6.33 -11.48 -6.89
C LEU A 3 5.81 -10.83 -5.62
N ILE A 4 4.49 -10.77 -5.47
CA ILE A 4 3.82 -10.11 -4.34
C ILE A 4 3.33 -11.20 -3.38
N GLU A 5 3.70 -11.07 -2.10
CA GLU A 5 3.30 -12.02 -1.06
C GLU A 5 1.90 -11.68 -0.55
N CYS A 6 0.88 -12.39 -0.99
CA CYS A 6 -0.47 -12.21 -0.47
C CYS A 6 -0.55 -12.81 0.95
N PRO A 7 -1.01 -12.05 1.98
CA PRO A 7 -1.13 -12.56 3.37
C PRO A 7 -2.06 -13.76 3.57
N ASN A 8 -2.79 -14.16 2.52
CA ASN A 8 -3.73 -15.26 2.54
C ASN A 8 -3.38 -16.37 1.52
N CYS A 9 -2.61 -16.05 0.48
CA CYS A 9 -2.39 -16.94 -0.67
C CYS A 9 -0.91 -17.21 -0.99
N GLY A 10 0.01 -16.57 -0.25
CA GLY A 10 1.45 -16.67 -0.49
C GLY A 10 1.93 -15.88 -1.70
N PRO A 11 3.15 -16.16 -2.18
CA PRO A 11 3.76 -15.45 -3.30
C PRO A 11 3.02 -15.70 -4.63
N ARG A 12 2.66 -14.62 -5.34
CA ARG A 12 1.96 -14.65 -6.63
C ARG A 12 2.48 -13.57 -7.57
N ASN A 13 2.27 -13.75 -8.88
CA ASN A 13 2.68 -12.78 -9.89
C ASN A 13 1.88 -11.48 -9.77
N GLU A 14 2.52 -10.33 -10.02
CA GLU A 14 1.91 -9.00 -9.92
C GLU A 14 0.60 -8.83 -10.72
N THR A 15 0.46 -9.57 -11.82
CA THR A 15 -0.72 -9.57 -12.69
C THR A 15 -1.97 -10.16 -12.04
N GLU A 16 -1.85 -10.91 -10.94
CA GLU A 16 -3.00 -11.35 -10.15
C GLU A 16 -3.55 -10.24 -9.23
N PHE A 17 -2.87 -9.09 -9.15
CA PHE A 17 -3.23 -8.02 -8.23
C PHE A 17 -3.65 -6.76 -8.96
N SER A 18 -4.42 -5.92 -8.26
CA SER A 18 -4.73 -4.57 -8.68
C SER A 18 -4.16 -3.57 -7.67
N TYR A 19 -3.62 -2.48 -8.20
CA TYR A 19 -2.94 -1.45 -7.42
C TYR A 19 -3.95 -0.47 -6.80
N GLY A 20 -3.72 -0.10 -5.54
CA GLY A 20 -4.59 0.80 -4.77
C GLY A 20 -4.00 2.14 -4.38
N GLY A 21 -2.78 2.45 -4.82
CA GLY A 21 -2.07 3.67 -4.44
C GLY A 21 -1.68 3.71 -2.97
N GLN A 22 -1.54 4.91 -2.42
CA GLN A 22 -1.12 5.15 -1.04
C GLN A 22 -1.98 4.39 -0.01
N ALA A 23 -1.32 3.76 0.97
CA ALA A 23 -1.96 3.21 2.15
C ALA A 23 -2.35 4.30 3.15
N HIS A 24 -3.21 3.95 4.11
CA HIS A 24 -3.51 4.80 5.28
C HIS A 24 -4.19 6.13 5.00
N VAL A 25 -4.81 6.29 3.83
CA VAL A 25 -5.71 7.43 3.55
C VAL A 25 -7.14 6.99 3.81
N ALA A 26 -7.62 7.23 5.03
CA ALA A 26 -8.99 6.95 5.44
C ALA A 26 -9.99 7.90 4.76
N TYR A 27 -11.24 7.44 4.63
CA TYR A 27 -12.35 8.32 4.31
C TYR A 27 -12.58 9.30 5.48
N PRO A 28 -12.85 10.59 5.25
CA PRO A 28 -13.17 11.52 6.33
C PRO A 28 -14.41 11.08 7.11
N GLU A 29 -14.39 11.17 8.44
CA GLU A 29 -15.52 10.77 9.28
C GLU A 29 -16.77 11.63 9.03
N ASP A 30 -16.58 12.94 8.84
CA ASP A 30 -17.61 13.87 8.36
C ASP A 30 -17.07 14.70 7.19
N PRO A 31 -17.34 14.30 5.93
CA PRO A 31 -16.95 15.04 4.75
C PRO A 31 -17.54 16.46 4.67
N ASN A 32 -18.69 16.72 5.31
CA ASN A 32 -19.34 18.03 5.25
C ASN A 32 -18.69 19.06 6.18
N ALA A 33 -17.89 18.61 7.14
CA ALA A 33 -17.09 19.47 8.00
C ALA A 33 -15.80 19.97 7.34
N LEU A 34 -15.42 19.42 6.18
CA LEU A 34 -14.22 19.80 5.45
C LEU A 34 -14.45 21.02 4.55
N SER A 35 -13.45 21.87 4.44
CA SER A 35 -13.40 22.87 3.38
C SER A 35 -13.21 22.22 2.00
N ASP A 36 -13.60 22.91 0.92
CA ASP A 36 -13.34 22.46 -0.47
C ASP A 36 -11.85 22.12 -0.70
N LYS A 37 -10.94 22.86 -0.05
CA LYS A 37 -9.51 22.59 -0.12
C LYS A 37 -9.14 21.25 0.51
N GLU A 38 -9.67 20.95 1.69
CA GLU A 38 -9.42 19.67 2.37
C GLU A 38 -10.09 18.51 1.63
N TRP A 39 -11.31 18.72 1.15
CA TRP A 39 -12.02 17.74 0.33
C TRP A 39 -11.28 17.45 -0.98
N SER A 40 -10.76 18.47 -1.66
CA SER A 40 -9.95 18.29 -2.86
C SER A 40 -8.68 17.46 -2.61
N ARG A 41 -8.07 17.60 -1.42
CA ARG A 41 -6.92 16.77 -1.01
C ARG A 41 -7.33 15.31 -0.83
N TYR A 42 -8.47 15.06 -0.19
CA TYR A 42 -8.99 13.70 -0.07
C TYR A 42 -9.29 13.06 -1.43
N LEU A 43 -9.89 13.82 -2.35
CA LEU A 43 -10.27 13.29 -3.67
C LEU A 43 -9.08 13.08 -4.61
N PHE A 44 -8.14 14.03 -4.66
CA PHE A 44 -7.17 14.09 -5.77
C PHE A 44 -5.70 14.00 -5.34
N TYR A 45 -5.38 14.16 -4.05
CA TYR A 45 -3.99 14.21 -3.60
C TYR A 45 -3.57 12.94 -2.87
N ARG A 46 -2.44 12.37 -3.27
CA ARG A 46 -1.76 11.26 -2.58
C ARG A 46 -0.27 11.52 -2.56
N GLU A 47 0.43 10.92 -1.60
CA GLU A 47 1.89 10.89 -1.61
C GLU A 47 2.40 10.13 -2.84
N ASN A 48 3.51 10.59 -3.39
CA ASN A 48 4.20 9.99 -4.53
C ASN A 48 5.71 9.90 -4.23
N SER A 49 6.03 9.19 -3.15
CA SER A 49 7.38 9.12 -2.60
C SER A 49 8.30 8.32 -3.52
N LYS A 50 9.47 8.88 -3.84
CA LYS A 50 10.59 8.13 -4.43
C LYS A 50 11.33 7.41 -3.29
N GLY A 51 11.39 6.07 -3.35
CA GLY A 51 11.94 5.22 -2.30
C GLY A 51 10.83 4.43 -1.60
N ILE A 52 11.00 4.13 -0.31
CA ILE A 52 10.06 3.27 0.44
C ILE A 52 8.69 3.95 0.57
N PHE A 53 7.67 3.32 -0.01
CA PHE A 53 6.30 3.82 -0.06
C PHE A 53 5.33 2.84 0.58
N ALA A 54 4.42 3.36 1.41
CA ALA A 54 3.31 2.57 1.96
C ALA A 54 2.14 2.60 1.00
N GLU A 55 1.80 1.44 0.45
CA GLU A 55 0.84 1.28 -0.63
C GLU A 55 -0.14 0.13 -0.39
N ARG A 56 -1.22 0.11 -1.18
CA ARG A 56 -2.28 -0.88 -1.10
C ARG A 56 -2.31 -1.76 -2.33
N TRP A 57 -2.63 -3.02 -2.11
CA TRP A 57 -2.86 -4.00 -3.14
C TRP A 57 -4.10 -4.82 -2.83
N VAL A 58 -4.80 -5.25 -3.88
CA VAL A 58 -5.88 -6.24 -3.77
C VAL A 58 -5.53 -7.44 -4.62
N HIS A 59 -5.64 -8.65 -4.06
CA HIS A 59 -5.42 -9.90 -4.80
C HIS A 59 -6.65 -10.25 -5.64
N SER A 60 -6.92 -9.46 -6.67
CA SER A 60 -8.14 -9.52 -7.48
C SER A 60 -8.30 -10.82 -8.26
N GLY A 61 -7.19 -11.45 -8.69
CA GLY A 61 -7.15 -12.77 -9.31
C GLY A 61 -7.15 -13.95 -8.32
N GLY A 62 -7.23 -13.71 -7.02
CA GLY A 62 -7.19 -14.74 -5.97
C GLY A 62 -8.23 -14.51 -4.88
N CYS A 63 -7.79 -14.27 -3.64
CA CYS A 63 -8.71 -14.16 -2.49
C CYS A 63 -9.55 -12.87 -2.45
N ARG A 64 -9.29 -11.91 -3.36
CA ARG A 64 -9.97 -10.60 -3.45
C ARG A 64 -9.87 -9.75 -2.17
N LYS A 65 -8.87 -10.03 -1.32
CA LYS A 65 -8.61 -9.26 -0.10
C LYS A 65 -7.63 -8.13 -0.36
N TRP A 66 -7.92 -7.00 0.28
CA TRP A 66 -7.02 -5.86 0.36
C TRP A 66 -5.97 -6.08 1.45
N PHE A 67 -4.77 -5.60 1.18
CA PHE A 67 -3.66 -5.56 2.13
C PHE A 67 -2.74 -4.38 1.80
N ASN A 68 -1.79 -4.13 2.68
CA ASN A 68 -0.82 -3.06 2.53
C ASN A 68 0.58 -3.63 2.31
N ALA A 69 1.45 -2.83 1.69
CA ALA A 69 2.85 -3.17 1.49
C ALA A 69 3.74 -1.94 1.68
N LEU A 70 4.98 -2.19 2.09
CA LEU A 70 6.08 -1.26 1.93
C LEU A 70 6.91 -1.71 0.74
N ARG A 71 7.00 -0.89 -0.31
CA ARG A 71 7.81 -1.19 -1.50
C ARG A 71 8.69 0.00 -1.83
N ASP A 72 9.93 -0.24 -2.21
CA ASP A 72 10.78 0.78 -2.78
C ASP A 72 10.32 1.09 -4.22
N THR A 73 9.85 2.31 -4.47
CA THR A 73 9.32 2.71 -5.78
C THR A 73 10.39 2.94 -6.84
N ALA A 74 11.67 2.94 -6.48
CA ALA A 74 12.79 3.02 -7.41
C ALA A 74 13.32 1.63 -7.81
N THR A 75 13.37 0.67 -6.88
CA THR A 75 13.90 -0.69 -7.14
C THR A 75 12.83 -1.77 -7.30
N TYR A 76 11.59 -1.46 -6.89
CA TYR A 76 10.45 -2.37 -6.81
C TYR A 76 10.57 -3.50 -5.79
N GLU A 77 11.56 -3.41 -4.90
CA GLU A 77 11.74 -4.37 -3.81
C GLU A 77 10.69 -4.16 -2.70
N PHE A 78 9.99 -5.23 -2.34
CA PHE A 78 9.09 -5.25 -1.20
C PHE A 78 9.88 -5.38 0.11
N LYS A 79 9.61 -4.49 1.06
CA LYS A 79 10.23 -4.44 2.39
C LYS A 79 9.33 -4.99 3.49
N ALA A 80 8.01 -4.93 3.31
CA ALA A 80 7.03 -5.52 4.21
C ALA A 80 5.69 -5.73 3.51
N VAL A 81 4.92 -6.70 3.98
CA VAL A 81 3.51 -6.90 3.66
C VAL A 81 2.75 -7.03 4.97
N TYR A 82 1.62 -6.36 5.09
CA TYR A 82 0.81 -6.34 6.32
C TYR A 82 -0.68 -6.22 5.99
N ARG A 83 -1.55 -6.68 6.89
CA ARG A 83 -2.99 -6.76 6.63
C ARG A 83 -3.62 -5.36 6.60
N ALA A 84 -4.76 -5.24 5.92
CA ALA A 84 -5.55 -4.02 5.99
C ALA A 84 -6.00 -3.78 7.44
N GLY A 85 -5.89 -2.53 7.91
CA GLY A 85 -6.19 -2.14 9.29
C GLY A 85 -5.00 -2.20 10.25
N GLU A 86 -3.92 -2.90 9.90
CA GLU A 86 -2.69 -2.88 10.69
C GLU A 86 -1.92 -1.57 10.44
N PRO A 87 -1.25 -1.00 11.47
CA PRO A 87 -0.44 0.20 11.32
C PRO A 87 0.75 -0.05 10.38
N ARG A 88 1.30 1.02 9.81
CA ARG A 88 2.54 0.96 9.03
C ARG A 88 3.66 0.35 9.90
N PRO A 89 4.30 -0.76 9.48
CA PRO A 89 5.41 -1.33 10.24
C PRO A 89 6.65 -0.44 10.18
N GLU A 90 7.40 -0.41 11.27
CA GLU A 90 8.75 0.17 11.30
C GLU A 90 9.74 -0.79 10.64
N LEU A 91 10.59 -0.27 9.76
CA LEU A 91 11.66 -1.05 9.15
C LEU A 91 12.90 -0.94 10.04
N ASN A 92 13.22 -2.02 10.75
CA ASN A 92 14.48 -2.08 11.49
C ASN A 92 15.64 -2.09 10.49
N THR A 93 16.57 -1.15 10.62
CA THR A 93 17.75 -0.97 9.75
C THR A 93 18.82 -2.07 9.95
N GLN A 94 18.43 -3.32 10.18
CA GLN A 94 19.33 -4.46 10.37
C GLN A 94 19.04 -5.53 9.31
N GLY A 95 19.80 -5.54 8.20
CA GLY A 95 19.70 -6.63 7.23
C GLY A 95 20.16 -6.34 5.81
N GLY A 96 21.16 -5.47 5.61
CA GLY A 96 21.85 -5.37 4.31
C GLY A 96 22.89 -6.49 4.15
N SER A 97 22.46 -7.69 3.74
CA SER A 97 23.26 -8.65 2.97
C SER A 97 22.43 -9.90 2.65
N ARG A 98 21.93 -10.00 1.42
CA ARG A 98 21.96 -11.21 0.61
C ARG A 98 22.24 -10.81 -0.83
#